data_AF-A0A1H3X9N7-F1
#
_entry.id   AF-A0A1H3X9N7-F1
#
_cell.length_a   1.000
_cell.length_b   1.000
_cell.length_c   1.000
_cell.angle_alpha   90.00
_cell.angle_beta   90.00
_cell.angle_gamma   90.00
#
_symmetry.space_group_name_H-M   'P 1'
#
loop_
_entity.id
_entity.type
_entity.pdbx_description
1 polymer ?
#
loop_
_entity_poly.entity_id
_entity_poly.type
_entity_poly.pdbx_seq_one_letter_code
_entity_poly.pdbx_strand_id
1 'polypeptide(L)'
;MSMGYCGYADLQDSDETMVVYLYCCYNANDDYERFMQIEDGELYIERDAFVEPEIHEKIKKSPSGRKRLIEKRIKKDIPFGDLLNSGKIKVKNASGTWKTLAYGIDFMAYNILFKLFDEYQETGVLPDHISWYS
;
A
#
# COMPACT_ATOMS: atom_id res chain seq x y z
N MET A 1 1.09 -24.49 -13.92
CA MET A 1 0.37 -23.36 -13.28
C MET A 1 1.40 -22.65 -12.43
N SER A 2 1.74 -21.41 -12.74
CA SER A 2 2.64 -20.65 -11.87
C SER A 2 1.85 -20.18 -10.65
N MET A 3 2.35 -20.45 -9.44
CA MET A 3 1.79 -19.97 -8.18
C MET A 3 2.00 -18.46 -7.97
N GLY A 4 2.51 -17.74 -8.97
CA GLY A 4 2.59 -16.28 -8.95
C GLY A 4 3.72 -15.70 -8.11
N TYR A 5 3.66 -14.39 -7.93
CA TYR A 5 4.52 -13.62 -7.03
C TYR A 5 3.68 -13.08 -5.88
N CYS A 6 4.22 -13.21 -4.68
CA CYS A 6 3.52 -12.85 -3.46
C CYS A 6 4.39 -11.92 -2.63
N GLY A 7 3.74 -11.17 -1.77
CA GLY A 7 4.40 -10.44 -0.70
C GLY A 7 3.36 -9.81 0.21
N TYR A 8 3.79 -9.48 1.40
CA TYR A 8 2.98 -8.77 2.36
C TYR A 8 3.83 -7.73 3.07
N ALA A 9 3.16 -6.77 3.69
CA ALA A 9 3.77 -5.79 4.56
C ALA A 9 2.97 -5.66 5.84
N ASP A 10 3.70 -5.53 6.94
CA ASP A 10 3.17 -5.35 8.28
C ASP A 10 3.66 -4.01 8.84
N LEU A 11 2.73 -3.30 9.49
CA LEU A 11 3.02 -2.06 10.17
C LEU A 11 3.90 -2.36 11.38
N GLN A 12 5.11 -1.81 11.39
CA GLN A 12 5.98 -1.91 12.55
C GLN A 12 5.85 -0.69 13.45
N ASP A 13 5.81 0.50 12.85
CA ASP A 13 5.79 1.74 13.60
C ASP A 13 5.05 2.85 12.86
N SER A 14 4.41 3.74 13.62
CA SER A 14 3.61 4.85 13.10
C SER A 14 3.68 6.04 14.05
N ASP A 15 4.57 6.96 13.72
CA ASP A 15 4.75 8.24 14.40
C ASP A 15 3.94 9.35 13.72
N GLU A 16 3.88 10.53 14.33
CA GLU A 16 3.27 11.73 13.74
C GLU A 16 3.94 12.19 12.44
N THR A 17 5.21 11.82 12.23
CA THR A 17 5.98 12.20 11.04
C THR A 17 6.11 11.11 10.01
N MET A 18 6.20 9.84 10.44
CA MET A 18 6.64 8.76 9.59
C MET A 18 5.93 7.46 9.92
N VAL A 19 5.70 6.65 8.90
CA VAL A 19 5.12 5.33 9.00
C VAL A 19 6.11 4.33 8.41
N VAL A 20 6.38 3.26 9.16
CA VAL A 20 7.34 2.24 8.82
C VAL A 20 6.64 0.90 8.71
N TYR A 21 6.74 0.29 7.53
CA TYR A 21 6.31 -1.07 7.29
C TYR A 21 7.53 -1.97 7.05
N LEU A 22 7.49 -3.17 7.60
CA LEU A 22 8.34 -4.24 7.13
C LEU A 22 7.58 -5.02 6.08
N TYR A 23 8.28 -5.43 5.03
CA TYR A 23 7.67 -6.19 3.96
C TYR A 23 8.57 -7.32 3.50
N CYS A 24 7.93 -8.38 3.02
CA CYS A 24 8.61 -9.49 2.36
C CYS A 24 8.06 -9.63 0.94
N CYS A 25 8.87 -10.23 0.07
CA CYS A 25 8.42 -10.64 -1.25
C CYS A 25 9.03 -12.00 -1.59
N TYR A 26 8.27 -12.83 -2.28
CA TYR A 26 8.71 -14.17 -2.64
C TYR A 26 8.03 -14.64 -3.93
N ASN A 27 8.79 -15.41 -4.71
CA ASN A 27 8.23 -16.15 -5.82
C ASN A 27 7.65 -17.46 -5.29
N ALA A 28 6.33 -17.64 -5.38
CA ALA A 28 5.67 -18.84 -4.89
C ALA A 28 5.99 -20.09 -5.74
N ASN A 29 6.72 -19.92 -6.86
CA ASN A 29 7.26 -21.02 -7.65
C ASN A 29 8.66 -21.46 -7.22
N ASP A 30 9.29 -20.75 -6.28
CA ASP A 30 10.64 -21.00 -5.79
C ASP A 30 10.60 -21.34 -4.28
N ASP A 31 11.73 -21.28 -3.58
CA ASP A 31 11.89 -21.56 -2.14
C ASP A 31 11.18 -20.51 -1.24
N TYR A 32 9.85 -20.43 -1.38
CA TYR A 32 9.01 -19.36 -0.85
C TYR A 32 8.87 -19.40 0.67
N GLU A 33 8.93 -20.58 1.29
CA GLU A 33 8.80 -20.75 2.74
C GLU A 33 9.91 -20.01 3.49
N ARG A 34 11.12 -19.99 2.92
CA ARG A 34 12.26 -19.26 3.47
C ARG A 34 12.03 -17.76 3.43
N PHE A 35 11.63 -17.24 2.27
CA PHE A 35 11.46 -15.79 2.08
C PHE A 35 10.21 -15.25 2.77
N MET A 36 9.17 -16.07 2.94
CA MET A 36 7.97 -15.70 3.70
C MET A 36 8.28 -15.43 5.17
N GLN A 37 9.38 -15.97 5.72
CA GLN A 37 9.80 -15.71 7.09
C GLN A 37 10.81 -14.55 7.21
N ILE A 38 11.25 -13.99 6.08
CA ILE A 38 12.27 -12.94 6.03
C ILE A 38 11.60 -11.63 5.66
N GLU A 39 11.24 -10.87 6.70
CA GLU A 39 10.74 -9.50 6.60
C GLU A 39 11.90 -8.49 6.66
N ASP A 40 12.78 -8.53 5.66
CA ASP A 40 13.98 -7.71 5.61
C ASP A 40 13.84 -6.44 4.74
N GLY A 41 12.73 -6.32 4.02
CA GLY A 41 12.37 -5.12 3.30
C GLY A 41 11.75 -4.08 4.23
N GLU A 42 12.10 -2.81 4.04
CA GLU A 42 11.56 -1.69 4.83
C GLU A 42 10.92 -0.66 3.89
N LEU A 43 9.70 -0.25 4.21
CA LEU A 43 9.01 0.87 3.58
C LEU A 43 8.93 2.02 4.57
N TYR A 44 9.45 3.15 4.15
CA TYR A 44 9.58 4.37 4.92
C TYR A 44 8.73 5.44 4.26
N ILE A 45 7.62 5.82 4.88
CA ILE A 45 6.63 6.72 4.29
C ILE A 45 6.40 7.90 5.23
N GLU A 46 6.66 9.13 4.78
CA GLU A 46 6.27 10.31 5.54
C GLU A 46 4.75 10.44 5.62
N ARG A 47 4.21 10.89 6.77
CA ARG A 47 2.77 11.08 6.92
C ARG A 47 2.18 12.06 5.91
N ASP A 48 2.95 13.08 5.53
CA ASP A 48 2.57 14.08 4.51
C ASP A 48 2.47 13.47 3.09
N ALA A 49 2.97 12.25 2.87
CA ALA A 49 2.73 11.53 1.63
C ALA A 49 1.28 11.03 1.54
N PHE A 50 0.61 10.78 2.67
CA PHE A 50 -0.77 10.28 2.72
C PHE A 50 -1.77 11.38 2.39
N VAL A 51 -2.30 11.31 1.17
CA VAL A 51 -3.34 12.23 0.70
C VAL A 51 -4.70 11.73 1.17
N GLU A 52 -5.40 12.54 1.97
CA GLU A 52 -6.78 12.24 2.39
C GLU A 52 -7.76 12.23 1.19
N PRO A 53 -8.73 11.30 1.19
CA PRO A 53 -9.74 11.22 0.15
C PRO A 53 -10.66 12.45 0.19
N GLU A 54 -11.19 12.84 -0.97
CA GLU A 54 -12.21 13.89 -1.00
C GLU A 54 -13.57 13.30 -0.63
N ILE A 55 -14.19 13.80 0.44
CA ILE A 55 -15.48 13.30 0.94
C ILE A 55 -16.60 14.13 0.31
N HIS A 56 -17.41 13.49 -0.53
CA HIS A 56 -18.61 14.09 -1.12
C HIS A 56 -19.86 13.54 -0.46
N GLU A 57 -20.69 14.42 0.07
CA GLU A 57 -22.00 14.04 0.62
C GLU A 57 -23.07 14.09 -0.47
N LYS A 58 -23.81 12.99 -0.63
CA LYS A 58 -24.97 12.92 -1.51
C LYS A 58 -26.19 12.42 -0.77
N ILE A 59 -27.27 13.20 -0.81
CA ILE A 59 -28.57 12.74 -0.33
C ILE A 59 -29.19 11.82 -1.39
N LYS A 60 -29.34 10.53 -1.07
CA LYS A 60 -30.05 9.57 -1.92
C LYS A 60 -31.43 9.28 -1.35
N LYS A 61 -32.47 9.48 -2.17
CA LYS A 61 -33.82 8.98 -1.85
C LYS A 61 -33.89 7.49 -2.16
N SER A 62 -34.37 6.70 -1.21
CA SER A 62 -34.74 5.30 -1.44
C SER A 62 -36.06 5.22 -2.24
N PRO A 63 -36.37 4.06 -2.85
CA PRO A 63 -37.67 3.82 -3.47
C PRO A 63 -38.85 4.01 -2.52
N SER A 64 -38.62 3.86 -1.20
CA SER A 64 -39.59 4.13 -0.14
C SER A 64 -39.73 5.62 0.25
N GLY A 65 -39.08 6.54 -0.48
CA GLY A 65 -39.16 7.99 -0.24
C GLY A 65 -38.27 8.52 0.91
N ARG A 66 -37.66 7.64 1.71
CA ARG A 66 -36.74 8.02 2.79
C ARG A 66 -35.43 8.57 2.20
N LYS A 67 -34.95 9.69 2.72
CA LYS A 67 -33.64 10.25 2.38
C LYS A 67 -32.57 9.63 3.28
N ARG A 68 -31.45 9.20 2.70
CA ARG A 68 -30.23 8.83 3.42
C ARG A 68 -29.09 9.68 2.89
N LEU A 69 -28.26 10.21 3.78
CA LEU A 69 -26.95 10.73 3.43
C LEU A 69 -26.06 9.55 3.05
N ILE A 70 -25.41 9.66 1.90
CA ILE A 70 -24.40 8.72 1.44
C ILE A 70 -23.13 9.53 1.27
N GLU A 71 -22.13 9.19 2.07
CA GLU A 71 -20.78 9.69 1.91
C GLU A 71 -20.11 8.88 0.79
N LYS A 72 -19.54 9.59 -0.19
CA LYS A 72 -18.72 9.00 -1.25
C LYS A 72 -17.31 9.53 -1.10
N ARG A 73 -16.37 8.64 -0.79
CA ARG A 73 -14.93 8.92 -0.82
C ARG A 73 -14.44 8.84 -2.26
N ILE A 74 -13.90 9.94 -2.78
CA ILE A 74 -13.30 10.00 -4.11
C ILE A 74 -11.79 9.85 -3.94
N LYS A 75 -11.25 8.77 -4.51
CA LYS A 75 -9.82 8.50 -4.52
C LYS A 75 -9.09 9.58 -5.31
N LYS A 76 -7.98 10.07 -4.77
CA LYS A 76 -7.09 11.00 -5.45
C LYS A 76 -5.91 10.25 -6.02
N ASP A 77 -5.51 10.63 -7.23
CA ASP A 77 -4.30 10.09 -7.84
C ASP A 77 -3.07 10.53 -7.04
N ILE A 78 -2.21 9.58 -6.71
CA ILE A 78 -1.03 9.82 -5.88
C ILE A 78 0.19 9.80 -6.79
N PRO A 79 0.96 10.91 -6.87
CA PRO A 79 2.13 10.98 -7.74
C PRO A 79 3.31 10.23 -7.09
N PHE A 80 3.27 8.90 -7.11
CA PHE A 80 4.31 8.04 -6.51
C PHE A 80 5.72 8.37 -7.02
N GLY A 81 5.86 8.71 -8.32
CA GLY A 81 7.14 9.13 -8.88
C GLY A 81 7.72 10.38 -8.20
N ASP A 82 6.88 11.36 -7.88
CA ASP A 82 7.31 12.59 -7.22
C ASP A 82 7.61 12.34 -5.74
N LEU A 83 6.82 11.49 -5.08
CA LEU A 83 7.03 11.10 -3.67
C LEU A 83 8.34 10.33 -3.48
N LEU A 84 8.68 9.47 -4.43
CA LEU A 84 9.96 8.74 -4.45
C LEU A 84 11.13 9.68 -4.76
N ASN A 85 11.00 10.56 -5.75
CA ASN A 85 12.07 11.51 -6.11
C ASN A 85 12.33 12.57 -5.02
N SER A 86 11.28 13.02 -4.33
CA SER A 86 11.40 13.94 -3.19
C SER A 86 11.91 13.25 -1.91
N GLY A 87 11.97 11.92 -1.88
CA GLY A 87 12.44 11.13 -0.75
C GLY A 87 11.42 11.00 0.39
N LYS A 88 10.16 11.40 0.17
CA LYS A 88 9.05 11.19 1.12
C LYS A 88 8.69 9.72 1.27
N ILE A 89 8.92 8.94 0.22
CA ILE A 89 8.87 7.48 0.26
C ILE A 89 10.28 6.96 0.01
N LYS A 90 10.79 6.14 0.93
CA LYS A 90 12.04 5.39 0.77
C LYS A 90 11.74 3.91 0.89
N VAL A 91 12.38 3.12 0.04
CA VAL A 91 12.21 1.67 0.02
C VAL A 91 13.59 1.04 0.16
N LYS A 92 13.71 0.13 1.12
CA LYS A 92 14.82 -0.82 1.21
C LYS A 92 14.31 -2.15 0.70
N ASN A 93 14.86 -2.59 -0.41
CA ASN A 93 14.40 -3.81 -1.08
C ASN A 93 14.63 -5.05 -0.21
N ALA A 94 13.64 -5.94 -0.16
CA ALA A 94 13.73 -7.24 0.50
C ALA A 94 14.68 -8.19 -0.25
N SER A 95 15.29 -9.16 0.45
CA SER A 95 16.19 -10.15 -0.15
C SER A 95 15.50 -11.02 -1.20
N GLY A 96 14.19 -11.20 -1.11
CA GLY A 96 13.39 -11.94 -2.09
C GLY A 96 13.04 -11.15 -3.35
N THR A 97 13.64 -9.97 -3.55
CA THR A 97 13.37 -9.11 -4.71
C THR A 97 13.72 -9.85 -6.00
N TRP A 98 12.71 -10.12 -6.82
CA TRP A 98 12.87 -10.80 -8.10
C TRP A 98 12.97 -9.81 -9.27
N LYS A 99 12.37 -8.63 -9.14
CA LYS A 99 12.31 -7.60 -10.18
C LYS A 99 12.25 -6.21 -9.59
N THR A 100 13.07 -5.31 -10.12
CA THR A 100 13.06 -3.89 -9.78
C THR A 100 12.45 -3.05 -10.90
N LEU A 101 11.76 -1.96 -10.57
CA LEU A 101 11.32 -0.92 -11.52
C LEU A 101 12.40 0.14 -11.74
N ALA A 102 12.03 1.17 -12.51
CA ALA A 102 12.70 2.46 -12.48
C ALA A 102 12.90 2.93 -11.04
N TYR A 103 13.99 3.65 -10.77
CA TYR A 103 14.44 4.07 -9.44
C TYR A 103 15.02 2.96 -8.55
N GLY A 104 15.13 1.72 -9.06
CA GLY A 104 15.77 0.62 -8.33
C GLY A 104 14.92 0.02 -7.21
N ILE A 105 13.61 0.31 -7.22
CA ILE A 105 12.66 -0.15 -6.21
C ILE A 105 12.09 -1.50 -6.61
N ASP A 106 11.91 -2.39 -5.65
CA ASP A 106 11.26 -3.67 -5.84
C ASP A 106 9.83 -3.52 -6.38
N PHE A 107 9.50 -4.33 -7.39
CA PHE A 107 8.17 -4.41 -7.97
C PHE A 107 7.11 -4.80 -6.95
N MET A 108 7.46 -5.65 -6.00
CA MET A 108 6.51 -6.03 -4.96
C MET A 108 6.23 -4.86 -4.02
N ALA A 109 7.26 -4.17 -3.55
CA ALA A 109 7.13 -2.96 -2.74
C ALA A 109 6.24 -1.90 -3.41
N TYR A 110 6.42 -1.65 -4.71
CA TYR A 110 5.61 -0.68 -5.44
C TYR A 110 4.11 -1.04 -5.44
N ASN A 111 3.77 -2.32 -5.65
CA ASN A 111 2.37 -2.75 -5.65
C ASN A 111 1.76 -2.75 -4.24
N ILE A 112 2.55 -3.13 -3.22
CA ILE A 112 2.15 -3.03 -1.82
C ILE A 112 1.84 -1.58 -1.46
N LEU A 113 2.73 -0.64 -1.81
CA LEU A 113 2.50 0.79 -1.62
C LEU A 113 1.21 1.24 -2.29
N PHE A 114 1.00 0.88 -3.56
CA PHE A 114 -0.23 1.24 -4.27
C PHE A 114 -1.48 0.77 -3.53
N LYS A 115 -1.52 -0.49 -3.09
CA LYS A 115 -2.65 -1.06 -2.36
C LYS A 115 -2.83 -0.40 -0.98
N LEU A 116 -1.74 -0.08 -0.29
CA LEU A 116 -1.76 0.55 1.04
C LEU A 116 -2.39 1.92 0.98
N PHE A 117 -1.98 2.75 0.01
CA PHE A 117 -2.57 4.06 -0.20
C PHE A 117 -4.03 3.99 -0.65
N ASP A 118 -4.38 2.99 -1.47
CA ASP A 118 -5.75 2.75 -1.90
C ASP A 118 -6.66 2.43 -0.70
N GLU A 119 -6.23 1.51 0.15
CA GLU A 119 -6.95 1.10 1.36
C GLU A 119 -7.05 2.24 2.39
N TYR A 120 -5.98 3.04 2.52
CA TYR A 120 -6.00 4.25 3.33
C TYR A 120 -7.03 5.27 2.80
N GLN A 121 -7.11 5.50 1.49
CA GLN A 121 -8.12 6.40 0.93
C GLN A 121 -9.55 5.85 1.01
N GLU A 122 -9.73 4.52 1.01
CA GLU A 122 -11.04 3.90 1.17
C GLU A 122 -11.53 3.94 2.62
N THR A 123 -10.67 3.62 3.58
CA THR A 123 -11.04 3.43 5.00
C THR A 123 -10.74 4.65 5.86
N GLY A 124 -9.74 5.45 5.50
CA GLY A 124 -9.17 6.54 6.31
C GLY A 124 -8.23 6.04 7.40
N VAL A 125 -7.92 4.74 7.43
CA VAL A 125 -7.11 4.09 8.45
C VAL A 125 -5.93 3.40 7.79
N LEU A 126 -4.75 3.46 8.43
CA LEU A 126 -3.58 2.74 7.96
C LEU A 126 -3.76 1.24 8.27
N PRO A 127 -3.66 0.35 7.28
CA PRO A 127 -3.81 -1.08 7.52
C PRO A 127 -2.61 -1.61 8.30
N ASP A 128 -2.86 -2.45 9.31
CA ASP A 128 -1.79 -3.11 10.08
C ASP A 128 -1.08 -4.18 9.26
N HIS A 129 -1.81 -4.89 8.39
CA HIS A 129 -1.29 -5.93 7.51
C HIS A 129 -1.86 -5.76 6.10
N ILE A 130 -1.01 -5.87 5.09
CA ILE A 130 -1.41 -5.81 3.70
C ILE A 130 -0.68 -6.85 2.86
N SER A 131 -1.44 -7.65 2.12
CA SER A 131 -0.88 -8.67 1.23
C SER A 131 -1.20 -8.37 -0.22
N TRP A 132 -0.32 -8.77 -1.13
CA TRP A 132 -0.52 -8.70 -2.56
C TRP A 132 -0.07 -9.99 -3.24
N TYR A 133 -0.80 -10.35 -4.29
CA TYR A 133 -0.62 -11.58 -5.05
C TYR A 133 -0.78 -11.24 -6.53
N SER A 134 0.19 -11.66 -7.36
CA SER A 134 0.23 -11.41 -8.81
C SER A 134 0.44 -12.68 -9.62
#